data_AF-A0A3D5HCQ9-F1
#
_entry.id   AF-A0A3D5HCQ9-F1
#
_cell.length_a   1.000
_cell.length_b   1.000
_cell.length_c   1.000
_cell.angle_alpha   90.00
_cell.angle_beta   90.00
_cell.angle_gamma   90.00
#
_symmetry.space_group_name_H-M   'P 1'
#
loop_
_entity.id
_entity.type
_entity.pdbx_description
1 polymer ?
#
loop_
_entity_poly.entity_id
_entity_poly.type
_entity_poly.pdbx_seq_one_letter_code
_entity_poly.pdbx_strand_id
1 'polypeptide(L)'
;MAFDQPACHTCESTLVSRLFCFSCNALQPVPREMDFFEVLGFPVSFELESTDLEERYQELSLELHPDFYGLAPEAEKLLSETASAILNTAYKTLREPTLRAGYLLHLQA
;
A
#
# COMPACT_ATOMS: atom_id res chain seq x y z
N MET A 1 -8.46 -17.68 5.84
CA MET A 1 -7.01 -17.85 5.69
C MET A 1 -6.38 -16.60 6.27
N ALA A 2 -5.43 -16.73 7.20
CA ALA A 2 -4.95 -15.64 8.02
C ALA A 2 -4.28 -14.56 7.15
N PHE A 3 -4.61 -13.29 7.39
CA PHE A 3 -3.82 -12.17 6.89
C PHE A 3 -2.44 -12.28 7.51
N ASP A 4 -1.46 -12.78 6.77
CA ASP A 4 -0.07 -12.72 7.16
C ASP A 4 0.37 -11.27 7.00
N GLN A 5 0.06 -10.46 8.01
CA GLN A 5 0.39 -9.05 8.01
C GLN A 5 1.90 -8.92 8.04
N PRO A 6 2.51 -8.29 7.03
CA PRO A 6 3.96 -8.20 6.94
C PRO A 6 4.52 -7.45 8.15
N ALA A 7 5.67 -7.89 8.65
CA ALA A 7 6.37 -7.20 9.73
C ALA A 7 7.24 -6.07 9.18
N CYS A 8 7.36 -4.98 9.95
CA CYS A 8 8.25 -3.89 9.61
C CYS A 8 9.71 -4.35 9.58
N HIS A 9 10.47 -3.96 8.55
CA HIS A 9 11.90 -4.28 8.47
C HIS A 9 12.75 -3.60 9.56
N THR A 10 12.26 -2.49 10.12
CA THR A 10 12.98 -1.68 11.11
C THR A 10 12.63 -2.05 12.56
N CYS A 11 11.33 -2.17 12.87
CA CYS A 11 10.86 -2.29 14.26
C CYS A 11 10.04 -3.57 14.52
N GLU A 12 9.95 -4.47 13.54
CA GLU A 12 9.24 -5.76 13.63
C GLU A 12 7.73 -5.67 13.98
N SER A 13 7.17 -4.45 14.05
CA SER A 13 5.74 -4.27 14.31
C SER A 13 4.91 -4.74 13.13
N THR A 14 3.72 -5.25 13.41
CA THR A 14 2.73 -5.60 12.40
C THR A 14 2.38 -4.39 11.54
N LEU A 15 2.62 -4.48 10.24
CA LEU A 15 2.27 -3.42 9.30
C LEU A 15 0.80 -3.52 8.93
N VAL A 16 0.14 -2.38 8.95
CA VAL A 16 -1.18 -2.23 8.35
C VAL A 16 -1.04 -2.17 6.83
N SER A 17 -0.06 -1.43 6.30
CA SER A 17 0.26 -1.33 4.87
C SER A 17 1.69 -1.81 4.61
N ARG A 18 1.89 -2.57 3.52
CA ARG A 18 3.24 -2.98 3.06
C ARG A 18 4.16 -1.80 2.74
N LEU A 19 3.63 -0.59 2.53
CA LEU A 19 4.41 0.58 2.08
C LEU A 19 4.96 1.44 3.23
N PHE A 20 4.29 1.45 4.37
CA PHE A 20 4.61 2.36 5.47
C PHE A 20 4.37 1.76 6.85
N CYS A 21 5.29 2.03 7.76
CA CYS A 21 5.14 1.64 9.16
C CYS A 21 4.66 2.82 10.02
N PHE A 22 3.41 2.73 10.50
CA PHE A 22 2.85 3.71 11.44
C PHE A 22 3.48 3.67 12.85
N SER A 23 4.18 2.59 13.22
CA SER A 23 4.79 2.45 14.55
C SER A 23 6.13 3.16 14.68
N CYS A 24 6.91 3.24 13.60
CA CYS A 24 8.26 3.84 13.60
C CYS A 24 8.46 4.91 12.51
N ASN A 25 7.40 5.27 11.79
CA ASN A 25 7.42 6.22 10.66
C ASN A 25 8.48 5.88 9.59
N ALA A 26 8.76 4.60 9.39
CA ALA A 26 9.72 4.16 8.39
C ALA A 26 9.03 3.77 7.08
N LEU A 27 9.55 4.30 5.97
CA LEU A 27 9.25 3.79 4.63
C LEU A 27 9.71 2.34 4.52
N GLN A 28 8.83 1.50 3.99
CA GLN A 28 9.14 0.10 3.74
C GLN A 28 9.66 -0.08 2.32
N PRO A 29 10.61 -1.00 2.08
CA PRO A 29 11.05 -1.32 0.73
C PRO A 29 9.88 -1.85 -0.08
N VAL A 30 9.75 -1.38 -1.31
CA VAL A 30 8.71 -1.81 -2.25
C VAL A 30 9.14 -3.14 -2.91
N PRO A 31 8.55 -4.30 -2.57
CA PRO A 31 8.80 -5.54 -3.31
C PRO A 31 8.28 -5.46 -4.75
N ARG A 32 8.87 -6.26 -5.64
CA ARG A 32 8.51 -6.31 -7.06
C ARG A 32 7.12 -6.90 -7.31
N GLU A 33 6.67 -7.76 -6.41
CA GLU A 33 5.38 -8.43 -6.45
C GLU A 33 4.66 -8.10 -5.15
N MET A 34 3.61 -7.31 -5.23
CA MET A 34 2.87 -6.84 -4.06
C MET A 34 1.39 -6.80 -4.40
N ASP A 35 0.58 -7.36 -3.51
CA ASP A 35 -0.85 -7.35 -3.71
C ASP A 35 -1.42 -5.95 -3.42
N PHE A 36 -2.27 -5.43 -4.30
CA PHE A 36 -2.89 -4.12 -4.11
C PHE A 36 -3.72 -4.06 -2.82
N PHE A 37 -4.29 -5.19 -2.41
CA PHE A 37 -4.98 -5.33 -1.13
C PHE A 37 -4.02 -5.13 0.05
N GLU A 38 -2.82 -5.71 0.01
CA GLU A 38 -1.81 -5.56 1.07
C GLU A 38 -1.13 -4.19 1.08
N VAL A 39 -1.03 -3.55 -0.10
CA VAL A 39 -0.58 -2.15 -0.22
C VAL A 39 -1.48 -1.23 0.59
N LEU A 40 -2.80 -1.41 0.52
CA LEU A 40 -3.75 -0.60 1.29
C LEU A 40 -4.07 -1.21 2.67
N GLY A 41 -3.66 -2.45 2.94
CA GLY A 41 -3.93 -3.11 4.22
C GLY A 41 -5.36 -3.61 4.36
N PHE A 42 -5.96 -4.04 3.26
CA PHE A 42 -7.28 -4.64 3.20
C PHE A 42 -7.21 -6.14 2.95
N PRO A 43 -8.27 -6.85 3.35
CA PRO A 43 -8.42 -8.22 2.97
C PRO A 43 -8.62 -8.41 1.46
N VAL A 44 -8.05 -9.48 0.89
CA VAL A 44 -8.34 -9.89 -0.48
C VAL A 44 -9.82 -10.33 -0.54
N SER A 45 -10.67 -9.40 -0.95
CA SER A 45 -12.11 -9.57 -1.01
C SER A 45 -12.68 -8.74 -2.16
N PHE A 46 -13.75 -9.24 -2.77
CA PHE A 46 -14.51 -8.45 -3.74
C PHE A 46 -15.37 -7.39 -3.04
N GLU A 47 -15.95 -7.74 -1.89
CA GLU A 47 -16.72 -6.83 -1.04
C GLU A 47 -15.75 -5.94 -0.27
N LEU A 48 -15.54 -4.73 -0.79
CA LEU A 48 -14.64 -3.72 -0.23
C LEU A 48 -15.32 -2.36 -0.40
N GLU A 49 -15.57 -1.70 0.72
CA GLU A 49 -16.23 -0.41 0.79
C GLU A 49 -15.32 0.68 0.23
N SER A 50 -15.83 1.46 -0.73
CA SER A 50 -15.07 2.54 -1.36
C SER A 50 -14.67 3.65 -0.40
N THR A 51 -15.45 3.84 0.67
CA THR A 51 -15.20 4.87 1.68
C THR A 51 -13.97 4.53 2.51
N ASP A 52 -13.93 3.32 3.10
CA ASP A 52 -12.74 2.84 3.82
C ASP A 52 -11.49 2.84 2.94
N LEU A 53 -11.64 2.43 1.68
CA LEU A 53 -10.55 2.44 0.70
C LEU A 53 -9.99 3.84 0.48
N GLU A 54 -10.87 4.84 0.35
CA GLU A 54 -10.49 6.23 0.13
C GLU A 54 -9.85 6.86 1.37
N GLU A 55 -10.40 6.60 2.57
CA GLU A 55 -9.80 7.06 3.83
C GLU A 55 -8.38 6.52 3.98
N ARG A 56 -8.19 5.21 3.80
CA ARG A 56 -6.88 4.57 3.91
C ARG A 56 -5.89 5.06 2.85
N TYR A 57 -6.38 5.30 1.63
CA TYR A 57 -5.58 5.88 0.57
C TYR A 57 -5.10 7.28 0.93
N GLN A 58 -5.97 8.14 1.48
CA GLN A 58 -5.61 9.49 1.88
C GLN A 58 -4.57 9.49 3.02
N GLU A 59 -4.76 8.64 4.04
CA GLU A 59 -3.79 8.48 5.13
C GLU A 59 -2.40 8.10 4.59
N LEU A 60 -2.32 7.06 3.75
CA LEU A 60 -1.06 6.60 3.18
C LEU A 60 -0.46 7.61 2.20
N SER A 61 -1.27 8.29 1.40
CA SER A 61 -0.80 9.28 0.44
C SER A 61 -0.14 10.47 1.13
N LEU A 62 -0.58 10.83 2.33
CA LEU A 62 0.04 11.88 3.14
C LEU A 62 1.39 11.39 3.69
N GLU A 63 1.46 10.21 4.28
CA GLU A 63 2.71 9.67 4.85
C GLU A 63 3.79 9.37 3.78
N LEU A 64 3.36 8.97 2.59
CA LEU A 64 4.23 8.62 1.47
C LEU A 64 4.54 9.81 0.55
N HIS A 65 3.98 11.00 0.80
CA HIS A 65 4.06 12.12 -0.16
C HIS A 65 5.51 12.56 -0.40
N PRO A 66 5.98 12.66 -1.67
CA PRO A 66 7.37 12.99 -1.99
C PRO A 66 7.83 14.35 -1.48
N ASP A 67 6.91 15.30 -1.25
CA ASP A 67 7.22 16.59 -0.62
C ASP A 67 7.89 16.44 0.76
N PHE A 68 7.50 15.45 1.57
CA PHE A 68 8.14 15.22 2.88
C PHE A 68 9.57 14.70 2.74
N TYR A 69 9.87 14.03 1.62
CA TYR A 69 11.18 13.46 1.33
C TYR A 69 12.06 14.39 0.48
N GLY A 70 11.63 15.64 0.24
CA GLY A 70 12.38 16.62 -0.56
C GLY A 70 13.81 16.90 -0.06
N LEU A 71 14.08 16.70 1.24
CA LEU A 71 15.41 16.82 1.86
C LEU A 71 16.06 15.47 2.18
N ALA A 72 15.36 14.36 1.93
CA ALA A 72 15.85 13.01 2.20
C ALA A 72 16.89 12.57 1.15
N PRO A 73 17.68 11.52 1.44
CA PRO A 73 18.55 10.85 0.46
C PRO A 73 17.80 10.47 -0.81
N GLU A 74 18.50 10.44 -1.94
CA GLU A 74 17.93 10.11 -3.25
C GLU A 74 17.23 8.74 -3.26
N ALA A 75 17.76 7.77 -2.51
CA ALA A 75 17.13 6.46 -2.36
C ALA A 75 15.74 6.53 -1.68
N GLU A 76 15.58 7.37 -0.66
CA GLU A 76 14.29 7.53 0.04
C GLU A 76 13.28 8.32 -0.80
N LYS A 77 13.75 9.32 -1.56
CA LYS A 77 12.91 10.03 -2.54
C LYS A 77 12.34 9.08 -3.59
N LEU A 78 13.22 8.31 -4.25
CA LEU A 78 12.82 7.33 -5.25
C LEU A 78 11.88 6.27 -4.66
N LEU A 79 12.12 5.86 -3.41
CA LEU A 79 11.26 4.93 -2.70
C LEU A 79 9.86 5.52 -2.45
N SER A 80 9.78 6.75 -1.94
CA SER A 80 8.52 7.48 -1.73
C SER A 80 7.75 7.70 -3.03
N GLU A 81 8.42 8.08 -4.12
CA GLU A 81 7.81 8.25 -5.44
C GLU A 81 7.25 6.91 -5.96
N THR A 82 8.04 5.84 -5.86
CA THR A 82 7.63 4.50 -6.30
C THR A 82 6.46 3.98 -5.46
N ALA A 83 6.53 4.13 -4.13
CA ALA A 83 5.48 3.73 -3.21
C ALA A 83 4.17 4.50 -3.49
N SER A 84 4.25 5.82 -3.71
CA SER A 84 3.10 6.66 -4.08
C SER A 84 2.48 6.22 -5.41
N ALA A 85 3.30 5.93 -6.43
CA ALA A 85 2.81 5.45 -7.72
C ALA A 85 2.06 4.11 -7.59
N ILE A 86 2.57 3.20 -6.77
CA ILE A 86 1.93 1.90 -6.50
C ILE A 86 0.65 2.08 -5.70
N LEU A 87 0.66 2.93 -4.66
CA LEU A 87 -0.53 3.25 -3.88
C LEU A 87 -1.66 3.79 -4.78
N ASN A 88 -1.35 4.72 -5.68
CA ASN A 88 -2.31 5.27 -6.65
C ASN A 88 -2.87 4.19 -7.57
N THR A 89 -2.01 3.29 -8.05
CA THR A 89 -2.40 2.19 -8.94
C THR A 89 -3.28 1.17 -8.23
N ALA A 90 -2.92 0.83 -6.99
CA ALA A 90 -3.68 -0.06 -6.12
C ALA A 90 -5.06 0.52 -5.83
N TYR A 91 -5.12 1.79 -5.39
CA TYR A 91 -6.38 2.48 -5.13
C TYR A 91 -7.28 2.53 -6.36
N LYS A 92 -6.75 2.90 -7.53
CA LYS A 92 -7.55 2.95 -8.77
C LYS A 92 -8.10 1.58 -9.16
N THR A 93 -7.27 0.53 -9.06
CA THR A 93 -7.66 -0.85 -9.39
C THR A 93 -8.72 -1.37 -8.43
N LEU A 94 -8.54 -1.13 -7.12
CA LEU A 94 -9.48 -1.59 -6.11
C LEU A 94 -10.74 -0.75 -6.05
N ARG A 95 -10.71 0.53 -6.36
CA ARG A 95 -11.91 1.40 -6.33
C ARG A 95 -12.92 1.01 -7.41
N GLU A 96 -12.45 0.68 -8.60
CA GLU A 96 -13.30 0.34 -9.74
C GLU A 96 -13.73 -1.14 -9.67
N PRO A 97 -15.05 -1.46 -9.55
CA PRO A 97 -15.51 -2.84 -9.37
C PRO A 97 -15.08 -3.77 -10.50
N THR A 98 -15.07 -3.28 -11.74
CA THR A 98 -14.67 -4.04 -12.93
C THR A 98 -13.17 -4.37 -12.90
N LEU A 99 -12.33 -3.41 -12.51
CA LEU A 99 -10.88 -3.63 -12.39
C LEU A 99 -10.57 -4.55 -11.20
N ARG A 100 -11.26 -4.37 -10.08
CA ARG A 100 -11.18 -5.23 -8.90
C ARG A 100 -11.50 -6.67 -9.24
N ALA A 101 -12.59 -6.93 -9.98
CA ALA A 101 -12.95 -8.26 -10.43
C ALA A 101 -11.85 -8.89 -11.31
N GLY A 102 -11.33 -8.14 -12.29
CA GLY A 102 -10.25 -8.61 -13.15
C GLY A 102 -8.96 -8.91 -12.36
N TYR A 103 -8.63 -8.08 -11.38
CA TYR A 103 -7.46 -8.26 -10.52
C TYR A 103 -7.61 -9.49 -9.61
N LEU A 104 -8.77 -9.69 -8.99
CA LEU A 104 -9.04 -10.89 -8.19
C LEU A 104 -8.93 -12.17 -9.02
N LEU A 105 -9.40 -12.17 -10.26
CA LEU A 105 -9.23 -13.30 -11.17
C LEU A 105 -7.75 -13.55 -11.49
N HIS A 106 -6.95 -12.49 -11.66
CA HIS A 106 -5.52 -12.63 -11.89
C HIS A 106 -4.78 -13.25 -10.68
N LEU A 107 -5.21 -12.94 -9.45
CA LEU A 107 -4.64 -13.54 -8.23
C LEU A 107 -5.02 -15.01 -8.02
N GLN A 108 -6.09 -15.48 -8.66
CA GLN A 108 -6.57 -16.86 -8.56
C GLN A 108 -6.15 -17.75 -9.74
N ALA A 109 -5.53 -17.17 -10.77
CA ALA A 109 -5.10 -17.86 -11.99
C ALA A 109 -3.73 -18.52 -11.82
#